data_AF-A0A356KLN9-F1
#
_entry.id   AF-A0A356KLN9-F1
#
_cell.length_a   1.000
_cell.length_b   1.000
_cell.length_c   1.000
_cell.angle_alpha   90.00
_cell.angle_beta   90.00
_cell.angle_gamma   90.00
#
_symmetry.space_group_name_H-M   'P 1'
#
loop_
_entity.id
_entity.type
_entity.pdbx_description
1 polymer ?
#
loop_
_entity_poly.entity_id
_entity_poly.type
_entity_poly.pdbx_seq_one_letter_code
_entity_poly.pdbx_strand_id
1 'polypeptide(L)'
;MLTPKVEKRFLKAVRSSGLVSEEDLLRAMDVQRAAAQRGRQLPLDRILLKLELLDRPQILGLWRALRYYVWRKEDKLYVKVAIQSAILTEELGEQCLREQKTAYKHDNVLVRVNEIARQRGYLRAAEDRALIRALHQKHEELTLQPVDDETAAKPYERRSTAAATEEDGEEWKSSARLQDLSALRDFVTNSGEGHGISDDDLDALWDEADLDDIELDSQAVEIANAPLFEDDDDEDLF
;
A
#
# COMPACT_ATOMS: atom_id res chain seq x y z
N MET A 1 -15.59 -10.47 -4.30
CA MET A 1 -16.10 -10.41 -2.91
C MET A 1 -14.96 -9.92 -2.04
N LEU A 2 -15.24 -9.13 -0.99
CA LEU A 2 -14.20 -8.76 -0.02
C LEU A 2 -13.86 -9.99 0.82
N THR A 3 -12.57 -10.21 1.12
CA THR A 3 -12.19 -11.25 2.07
C THR A 3 -12.53 -10.81 3.49
N PRO A 4 -12.78 -11.75 4.42
CA PRO A 4 -13.08 -11.43 5.82
C PRO A 4 -12.03 -10.53 6.49
N LYS A 5 -10.76 -10.65 6.07
CA LYS A 5 -9.65 -9.86 6.59
C LYS A 5 -9.77 -8.39 6.19
N VAL A 6 -10.08 -8.14 4.93
CA VAL A 6 -10.22 -6.76 4.44
C VAL A 6 -11.47 -6.11 5.03
N GLU A 7 -12.54 -6.87 5.19
CA GLU A 7 -13.73 -6.39 5.89
C GLU A 7 -13.43 -6.01 7.35
N LYS A 8 -12.65 -6.81 8.07
CA LYS A 8 -12.19 -6.49 9.43
C LYS A 8 -11.33 -5.22 9.47
N ARG A 9 -10.44 -5.04 8.49
CA ARG A 9 -9.60 -3.82 8.38
C ARG A 9 -10.45 -2.58 8.06
N PHE A 10 -11.43 -2.71 7.15
CA PHE A 10 -12.36 -1.64 6.82
C PHE A 10 -13.22 -1.27 8.04
N LEU A 11 -13.74 -2.25 8.78
CA LEU A 11 -14.45 -2.02 10.04
C LEU A 11 -13.59 -1.23 11.05
N LYS A 12 -12.31 -1.61 11.19
CA LYS A 12 -11.37 -0.88 12.05
C LYS A 12 -11.19 0.57 11.57
N ALA A 13 -11.00 0.78 10.27
CA ALA A 13 -10.88 2.13 9.70
C ALA A 13 -12.15 2.98 9.93
N VAL A 14 -13.34 2.38 9.81
CA VAL A 14 -14.61 3.08 10.12
C VAL A 14 -14.66 3.49 11.59
N ARG A 15 -14.31 2.59 12.53
CA ARG A 15 -14.25 2.92 13.96
C ARG A 15 -13.28 4.05 14.27
N SER A 16 -12.05 3.93 13.77
CA SER A 16 -10.99 4.93 13.94
C SER A 16 -11.33 6.30 13.31
N SER A 17 -12.16 6.32 12.26
CA SER A 17 -12.51 7.58 11.62
C SER A 17 -13.42 8.49 12.46
N GLY A 18 -14.13 7.92 13.45
CA GLY A 18 -15.15 8.64 14.22
C GLY A 18 -16.37 9.12 13.41
N LEU A 19 -16.46 8.77 12.11
CA LEU A 19 -17.52 9.23 11.21
C LEU A 19 -18.89 8.58 11.49
N VAL A 20 -18.88 7.40 12.13
CA VAL A 20 -20.08 6.63 12.46
C VAL A 20 -20.06 6.33 13.96
N SER A 21 -21.18 6.54 14.65
CA SER A 21 -21.30 6.18 16.06
C SER A 21 -21.16 4.67 16.26
N GLU A 22 -20.65 4.22 17.42
CA GLU A 22 -20.53 2.78 17.68
C GLU A 22 -21.91 2.09 17.68
N GLU A 23 -22.97 2.78 18.11
CA GLU A 23 -24.35 2.26 18.06
C GLU A 23 -24.82 2.02 16.61
N ASP A 24 -24.62 3.00 15.73
CA ASP A 24 -24.98 2.87 14.31
C ASP A 24 -24.16 1.81 13.60
N LEU A 25 -22.89 1.69 13.96
CA LEU A 25 -22.00 0.67 13.42
C LEU A 25 -22.42 -0.74 13.85
N LEU A 26 -22.78 -0.93 15.13
CA LEU A 26 -23.33 -2.20 15.63
C LEU A 26 -24.63 -2.57 14.88
N ARG A 27 -25.52 -1.59 14.67
CA ARG A 27 -26.74 -1.78 13.87
C ARG A 27 -26.43 -2.22 12.44
N ALA A 28 -25.45 -1.61 11.79
CA ALA A 28 -25.01 -2.02 10.45
C ALA A 28 -24.44 -3.45 10.44
N MET A 29 -23.66 -3.82 11.46
CA MET A 29 -23.13 -5.18 11.61
C MET A 29 -24.22 -6.22 11.86
N ASP A 30 -25.29 -5.88 12.58
CA ASP A 30 -26.43 -6.78 12.76
C ASP A 30 -27.20 -7.02 11.46
N VAL A 31 -27.36 -5.99 10.63
CA VAL A 31 -27.91 -6.13 9.27
C VAL A 31 -27.02 -7.08 8.44
N GLN A 32 -25.70 -6.94 8.55
CA GLN A 32 -24.74 -7.82 7.88
C GLN A 32 -24.90 -9.29 8.32
N ARG A 33 -24.96 -9.54 9.62
CA ARG A 33 -25.14 -10.89 10.20
C ARG A 33 -26.47 -11.51 9.77
N ALA A 34 -27.56 -10.75 9.83
CA ALA A 34 -28.88 -11.20 9.41
C ALA A 34 -28.92 -11.54 7.89
N ALA A 35 -28.20 -10.79 7.06
CA ALA A 35 -28.06 -11.12 5.64
C ALA A 35 -27.26 -12.42 5.45
N ALA A 36 -26.15 -12.58 6.17
CA ALA A 36 -25.31 -13.78 6.10
C ALA A 36 -26.08 -15.05 6.52
N GLN A 37 -26.92 -14.97 7.56
CA GLN A 37 -27.81 -16.07 7.97
C GLN A 37 -28.81 -16.48 6.88
N ARG A 38 -29.17 -15.56 5.97
CA ARG A 38 -30.04 -15.82 4.81
C ARG A 38 -29.24 -16.23 3.57
N GLY A 39 -27.96 -16.57 3.71
CA GLY A 39 -27.08 -16.96 2.61
C GLY A 39 -26.67 -15.80 1.70
N ARG A 40 -26.84 -14.55 2.13
CA ARG A 40 -26.43 -13.36 1.37
C ARG A 40 -25.23 -12.70 2.03
N GLN A 41 -24.12 -12.59 1.31
CA GLN A 41 -22.98 -11.79 1.78
C GLN A 41 -23.19 -10.33 1.34
N LEU A 42 -23.36 -9.45 2.31
CA LEU A 42 -23.45 -8.01 2.09
C LEU A 42 -22.22 -7.34 2.72
N PRO A 43 -21.34 -6.74 1.90
CA PRO A 43 -20.20 -5.96 2.38
C PRO A 43 -20.62 -4.80 3.30
N LEU A 44 -19.85 -4.56 4.35
CA LEU A 44 -20.15 -3.51 5.33
C LEU A 44 -20.24 -2.11 4.71
N ASP A 45 -19.37 -1.78 3.75
CA ASP A 45 -19.39 -0.51 3.02
C ASP A 45 -20.75 -0.24 2.35
N ARG A 46 -21.36 -1.27 1.75
CA ARG A 46 -22.68 -1.17 1.10
C ARG A 46 -23.81 -1.02 2.09
N ILE A 47 -23.67 -1.62 3.28
CA ILE A 47 -24.66 -1.47 4.35
C ILE A 47 -24.59 -0.05 4.90
N LEU A 48 -23.39 0.47 5.20
CA LEU A 48 -23.20 1.83 5.69
C LEU A 48 -23.73 2.88 4.69
N LEU A 49 -23.49 2.66 3.39
CA LEU A 49 -24.05 3.50 2.33
C LEU A 49 -25.58 3.44 2.28
N LYS A 50 -26.15 2.23 2.35
CA LYS A 50 -27.61 2.02 2.25
C LYS A 50 -28.37 2.55 3.46
N LEU A 51 -27.74 2.55 4.63
CA LEU A 51 -28.28 3.14 5.86
C LEU A 51 -28.03 4.66 5.93
N GLU A 52 -27.41 5.26 4.90
CA GLU A 52 -27.06 6.68 4.85
C GLU A 52 -26.16 7.14 6.02
N LEU A 53 -25.40 6.19 6.60
CA LEU A 53 -24.45 6.46 7.67
C LEU A 53 -23.13 7.02 7.15
N LEU A 54 -22.78 6.64 5.91
CA LEU A 54 -21.65 7.20 5.18
C LEU A 54 -22.08 7.47 3.74
N ASP A 55 -21.57 8.56 3.17
CA ASP A 55 -21.70 8.83 1.76
C ASP A 55 -20.60 8.11 0.94
N ARG A 56 -20.77 8.13 -0.39
CA ARG A 56 -19.81 7.49 -1.30
C ARG A 56 -18.40 8.11 -1.21
N PRO A 57 -18.22 9.45 -1.19
CA PRO A 57 -16.91 10.07 -0.95
C PRO A 57 -16.19 9.60 0.33
N GLN A 58 -16.89 9.53 1.46
CA GLN A 58 -16.34 9.08 2.74
C GLN A 58 -15.87 7.63 2.68
N ILE A 59 -16.68 6.74 2.10
CA ILE A 59 -16.30 5.33 1.90
C ILE A 59 -15.04 5.22 1.05
N LEU A 60 -14.95 5.99 -0.05
CA LEU A 60 -13.75 6.00 -0.89
C LEU A 60 -12.52 6.53 -0.15
N GLY A 61 -12.69 7.58 0.68
CA GLY A 61 -11.65 8.12 1.54
C GLY A 61 -11.10 7.08 2.51
N LEU A 62 -11.98 6.31 3.16
CA LEU A 62 -11.60 5.24 4.09
C LEU A 62 -10.84 4.11 3.39
N TRP A 63 -11.32 3.65 2.23
CA TRP A 63 -10.63 2.63 1.44
C TRP A 63 -9.23 3.07 1.03
N ARG A 64 -9.11 4.34 0.66
CA ARG A 64 -7.83 4.90 0.28
C ARG A 64 -6.87 5.02 1.46
N ALA A 65 -7.34 5.49 2.61
CA ALA A 65 -6.53 5.54 3.82
C ALA A 65 -6.06 4.14 4.23
N LEU A 66 -6.95 3.15 4.14
CA LEU A 66 -6.61 1.76 4.39
C LEU A 66 -5.54 1.25 3.41
N ARG A 67 -5.67 1.55 2.11
CA ARG A 67 -4.66 1.19 1.12
C ARG A 67 -3.32 1.83 1.42
N TYR A 68 -3.29 3.15 1.68
CA TYR A 68 -2.07 3.86 2.04
C TYR A 68 -1.38 3.18 3.23
N TYR A 69 -2.13 2.85 4.28
CA TYR A 69 -1.58 2.17 5.44
C TYR A 69 -0.91 0.83 5.09
N VAL A 70 -1.58 0.02 4.28
CA VAL A 70 -1.02 -1.28 3.90
C VAL A 70 0.22 -1.10 3.03
N TRP A 71 0.17 -0.23 2.03
CA TRP A 71 1.31 0.08 1.18
C TRP A 71 2.48 0.62 1.99
N ARG A 72 2.22 1.51 2.95
CA ARG A 72 3.23 2.10 3.82
C ARG A 72 3.97 1.03 4.63
N LYS A 73 3.27 0.00 5.10
CA LYS A 73 3.88 -1.11 5.85
C LYS A 73 4.81 -1.94 4.96
N GLU A 74 4.34 -2.29 3.77
CA GLU A 74 5.15 -3.03 2.78
C GLU A 74 6.38 -2.21 2.36
N ASP A 75 6.20 -0.92 2.15
CA ASP A 75 7.25 -0.01 1.68
C ASP A 75 8.31 0.27 2.76
N LYS A 76 7.93 0.30 4.04
CA LYS A 76 8.90 0.32 5.16
C LYS A 76 9.78 -0.93 5.15
N LEU A 77 9.18 -2.11 4.96
CA LEU A 77 9.92 -3.37 4.87
C LEU A 77 10.85 -3.36 3.65
N TYR A 78 10.36 -2.88 2.51
CA TYR A 78 11.16 -2.73 1.30
C TYR A 78 12.40 -1.87 1.53
N VAL A 79 12.24 -0.70 2.15
CA VAL A 79 13.37 0.20 2.48
C VAL A 79 14.37 -0.48 3.40
N LYS A 80 13.89 -1.20 4.42
CA LYS A 80 14.76 -1.93 5.34
C LYS A 80 15.64 -2.96 4.60
N VAL A 81 15.06 -3.76 3.71
CA VAL A 81 15.82 -4.73 2.91
C VAL A 81 16.78 -4.02 1.95
N ALA A 82 16.37 -2.93 1.32
CA ALA A 82 17.22 -2.15 0.42
C ALA A 82 18.45 -1.57 1.13
N ILE A 83 18.29 -1.07 2.37
CA ILE A 83 19.39 -0.56 3.20
C ILE A 83 20.34 -1.69 3.61
N GLN A 84 19.80 -2.83 4.06
CA GLN A 84 20.63 -3.98 4.45
C GLN A 84 21.42 -4.58 3.28
N SER A 85 20.90 -4.44 2.07
CA SER A 85 21.56 -4.88 0.84
C SER A 85 22.53 -3.82 0.29
N ALA A 86 22.76 -2.72 1.03
CA ALA A 86 23.59 -1.58 0.63
C ALA A 86 23.18 -0.93 -0.71
N ILE A 87 21.94 -1.14 -1.16
CA ILE A 87 21.39 -0.56 -2.39
C ILE A 87 20.94 0.89 -2.13
N LEU A 88 20.33 1.13 -0.96
CA LEU A 88 19.98 2.47 -0.50
C LEU A 88 20.76 2.81 0.77
N THR A 89 21.06 4.09 0.95
CA THR A 89 21.47 4.60 2.26
C THR A 89 20.23 4.85 3.13
N GLU A 90 20.42 4.89 4.44
CA GLU A 90 19.36 5.21 5.40
C GLU A 90 18.70 6.56 5.10
N GLU A 91 19.52 7.59 4.82
CA GLU A 91 19.05 8.93 4.44
C GLU A 91 18.14 8.91 3.20
N LEU A 92 18.52 8.18 2.15
CA LEU A 92 17.72 8.07 0.93
C LEU A 92 16.43 7.29 1.15
N GLY A 93 16.48 6.22 1.96
CA GLY A 93 15.31 5.44 2.34
C GLY A 93 14.28 6.28 3.09
N GLU A 94 14.73 7.03 4.10
CA GLU A 94 13.88 7.98 4.84
C GLU A 94 13.32 9.08 3.94
N GLN A 95 14.14 9.62 3.04
CA GLN A 95 13.69 10.64 2.10
C GLN A 95 12.54 10.11 1.24
N CYS A 96 12.67 8.91 0.66
CA CYS A 96 11.60 8.31 -0.14
C CYS A 96 10.32 8.10 0.69
N LEU A 97 10.46 7.66 1.94
CA LEU A 97 9.35 7.52 2.87
C LEU A 97 8.70 8.88 3.19
N ARG A 98 9.47 9.97 3.34
CA ARG A 98 8.94 11.33 3.54
C ARG A 98 8.19 11.82 2.30
N GLU A 99 8.71 11.56 1.11
CA GLU A 99 8.08 11.91 -0.16
C GLU A 99 6.76 11.15 -0.35
N GLN A 100 6.71 9.86 -0.06
CA GLN A 100 5.45 9.09 -0.08
C GLN A 100 4.40 9.68 0.86
N LYS A 101 4.78 10.01 2.11
CA LYS A 101 3.87 10.63 3.09
C LYS A 101 3.35 11.98 2.59
N THR A 102 4.22 12.75 1.94
CA THR A 102 3.89 14.05 1.35
C THR A 102 2.89 13.91 0.20
N ALA A 103 3.15 13.00 -0.74
CA ALA A 103 2.27 12.73 -1.88
C ALA A 103 0.87 12.32 -1.42
N TYR A 104 0.77 11.49 -0.38
CA TYR A 104 -0.50 11.09 0.19
C TYR A 104 -1.25 12.25 0.87
N LYS A 105 -0.57 13.01 1.74
CA LYS A 105 -1.20 14.05 2.56
C LYS A 105 -1.57 15.31 1.77
N HIS A 106 -0.71 15.73 0.85
CA HIS A 106 -0.85 17.04 0.20
C HIS A 106 -1.40 16.95 -1.21
N ASP A 107 -0.90 15.98 -1.99
CA ASP A 107 -1.23 15.89 -3.41
C ASP A 107 -2.37 14.90 -3.66
N ASN A 108 -2.77 14.21 -2.59
CA ASN A 108 -3.85 13.27 -2.59
C ASN A 108 -3.58 12.08 -3.56
N VAL A 109 -2.32 11.64 -3.65
CA VAL A 109 -1.86 10.56 -4.54
C VAL A 109 -1.28 9.40 -3.73
N LEU A 110 -1.48 8.17 -4.20
CA LEU A 110 -0.80 7.01 -3.65
C LEU A 110 0.36 6.65 -4.56
N VAL A 111 1.58 6.77 -4.05
CA VAL A 111 2.82 6.43 -4.76
C VAL A 111 3.58 5.42 -3.90
N ARG A 112 4.24 4.44 -4.54
CA ARG A 112 5.09 3.47 -3.85
C ARG A 112 6.49 4.00 -3.64
N VAL A 113 7.17 3.54 -2.59
CA VAL A 113 8.56 3.96 -2.32
C VAL A 113 9.54 3.50 -3.39
N ASN A 114 9.38 2.30 -3.94
CA ASN A 114 10.25 1.83 -5.02
C ASN A 114 10.09 2.67 -6.30
N GLU A 115 8.88 3.15 -6.59
CA GLU A 115 8.61 4.10 -7.67
C GLU A 115 9.34 5.44 -7.44
N ILE A 116 9.25 6.00 -6.23
CA ILE A 116 9.98 7.23 -5.87
C ILE A 116 11.49 7.01 -6.02
N ALA A 117 12.03 5.92 -5.49
CA ALA A 117 13.45 5.62 -5.57
C ALA A 117 13.94 5.48 -7.03
N ARG A 118 13.13 4.88 -7.90
CA ARG A 118 13.40 4.75 -9.34
C ARG A 118 13.36 6.09 -10.06
N GLN A 119 12.33 6.90 -9.83
CA GLN A 119 12.20 8.24 -10.42
C GLN A 119 13.32 9.19 -10.01
N ARG A 120 13.82 9.04 -8.78
CA ARG A 120 14.96 9.82 -8.26
C ARG A 120 16.32 9.31 -8.71
N GLY A 121 16.38 8.15 -9.36
CA GLY A 121 17.62 7.50 -9.77
C GLY A 121 18.43 6.90 -8.63
N TYR A 122 17.81 6.70 -7.45
CA TYR A 122 18.45 6.04 -6.30
C TYR A 122 18.55 4.53 -6.48
N LEU A 123 17.78 3.96 -7.41
CA LEU A 123 17.64 2.53 -7.61
C LEU A 123 17.55 2.19 -9.10
N ARG A 124 18.22 1.13 -9.52
CA ARG A 124 18.14 0.58 -10.88
C ARG A 124 17.01 -0.45 -10.99
N ALA A 125 16.54 -0.68 -12.22
CA ALA A 125 15.44 -1.62 -12.48
C ALA A 125 15.79 -3.07 -12.06
N ALA A 126 17.06 -3.47 -12.24
CA ALA A 126 17.54 -4.79 -11.85
C ALA A 126 17.53 -4.98 -10.33
N GLU A 127 17.93 -3.95 -9.58
CA GLU A 127 17.97 -3.93 -8.12
C GLU A 127 16.55 -3.98 -7.54
N ASP A 128 15.61 -3.20 -8.07
CA ASP A 128 14.18 -3.25 -7.71
C ASP A 128 13.60 -4.66 -7.89
N ARG A 129 13.83 -5.26 -9.06
CA ARG A 129 13.40 -6.64 -9.34
C ARG A 129 14.03 -7.65 -8.38
N ALA A 130 15.30 -7.49 -8.01
CA ALA A 130 15.97 -8.37 -7.06
C ALA A 130 15.37 -8.25 -5.66
N LEU A 131 15.17 -7.02 -5.16
CA LEU A 131 14.58 -6.74 -3.86
C LEU A 131 13.16 -7.30 -3.74
N ILE A 132 12.32 -7.09 -4.75
CA ILE A 132 10.93 -7.57 -4.72
C ILE A 132 10.86 -9.09 -4.78
N ARG A 133 11.74 -9.73 -5.59
CA ARG A 133 11.84 -11.19 -5.58
C ARG A 133 12.23 -11.72 -4.21
N ALA A 134 13.23 -11.14 -3.56
CA ALA A 134 13.65 -11.52 -2.21
C ALA A 134 12.52 -11.33 -1.18
N LEU A 135 11.77 -10.23 -1.28
CA LEU A 135 10.63 -9.96 -0.42
C LEU A 135 9.48 -10.95 -0.62
N HIS A 136 9.12 -11.27 -1.86
CA HIS A 136 8.06 -12.23 -2.15
C HIS A 136 8.41 -13.66 -1.75
N GLN A 137 9.70 -14.04 -1.77
CA GLN A 137 10.15 -15.34 -1.25
C GLN A 137 9.87 -15.49 0.25
N LYS A 138 10.01 -14.41 1.03
CA LYS A 138 9.77 -14.42 2.48
C LYS A 138 8.33 -14.08 2.86
N HIS A 139 7.67 -13.27 2.04
CA HIS A 139 6.34 -12.75 2.27
C HIS A 139 5.53 -12.83 0.97
N GLU A 140 4.95 -14.01 0.72
CA GLU A 140 4.13 -14.29 -0.47
C GLU A 140 2.92 -13.34 -0.62
N GLU A 141 2.56 -12.69 0.47
CA GLU A 141 1.35 -11.91 0.63
C GLU A 141 1.50 -10.42 0.28
N LEU A 142 2.71 -9.99 -0.05
CA LEU A 142 2.99 -8.61 -0.43
C LEU A 142 2.39 -8.30 -1.79
N THR A 143 2.00 -7.04 -1.97
CA THR A 143 1.45 -6.55 -3.23
C THR A 143 2.35 -5.59 -3.97
N LEU A 144 3.55 -5.40 -3.43
CA LEU A 144 4.59 -4.64 -4.08
C LEU A 144 4.94 -5.32 -5.40
N GLN A 145 5.12 -4.54 -6.47
CA GLN A 145 5.48 -5.04 -7.78
C GLN A 145 6.63 -4.22 -8.34
N PRO A 146 7.49 -4.81 -9.19
CA PRO A 146 8.58 -4.07 -9.80
C PRO A 146 8.08 -2.92 -10.65
N VAL A 147 8.79 -1.81 -10.61
CA VAL A 147 8.49 -0.60 -11.39
C VAL A 147 9.05 -0.78 -12.79
N ASP A 148 8.18 -0.71 -13.79
CA ASP A 148 8.58 -0.68 -15.18
C ASP A 148 9.37 0.61 -15.53
N ASP A 149 10.16 0.56 -16.60
CA ASP A 149 10.96 1.71 -17.01
C ASP A 149 10.10 2.90 -17.47
N GLU A 150 8.90 2.64 -18.01
CA GLU A 150 7.97 3.68 -18.47
C GLU A 150 7.36 4.49 -17.31
N THR A 151 7.03 3.84 -16.20
CA THR A 151 6.51 4.49 -14.99
C THR A 151 7.63 5.22 -14.26
N ALA A 152 8.84 4.62 -14.21
CA ALA A 152 10.01 5.27 -13.64
C ALA A 152 10.44 6.53 -14.41
N ALA A 153 10.24 6.54 -15.73
CA ALA A 153 10.60 7.68 -16.59
C ALA A 153 9.64 8.88 -16.44
N LYS A 154 8.47 8.70 -15.84
CA LYS A 154 7.53 9.80 -15.55
C LYS A 154 7.92 10.39 -14.20
N PRO A 155 8.64 11.52 -14.14
CA PRO A 155 8.92 12.14 -12.86
C PRO A 155 7.58 12.45 -12.18
N TYR A 156 7.49 12.17 -10.89
CA TYR A 156 6.40 12.68 -10.08
C TYR A 156 6.49 14.21 -10.05
N GLU A 157 5.81 14.86 -10.99
CA GLU A 157 5.59 16.29 -10.95
C GLU A 157 4.57 16.57 -9.86
N ARG A 158 5.07 17.00 -8.70
CA ARG A 158 4.23 17.58 -7.67
C ARG A 158 3.42 18.67 -8.35
N ARG A 159 2.09 18.50 -8.44
CA ARG A 159 1.21 19.55 -8.95
C ARG A 159 1.52 20.79 -8.14
N SER A 160 2.18 21.75 -8.77
CA SER A 160 2.42 23.03 -8.15
C SER A 160 1.03 23.55 -7.75
N THR A 161 0.91 24.10 -6.56
CA THR A 161 -0.34 24.68 -6.06
C THR A 161 -0.76 25.94 -6.84
N ALA A 162 -0.28 26.09 -8.07
CA ALA A 162 -0.61 27.16 -8.99
C ALA A 162 -1.76 26.68 -9.90
N ALA A 163 -2.96 27.15 -9.56
CA ALA A 163 -4.18 27.19 -10.38
C ALA A 163 -4.61 25.87 -11.06
N ALA A 164 -5.41 25.08 -10.35
CA ALA A 164 -6.22 24.04 -10.97
C ALA A 164 -7.23 24.68 -11.95
N THR A 165 -7.09 24.40 -13.25
CA THR A 165 -8.06 24.71 -14.29
C THR A 165 -9.25 23.74 -14.21
N GLU A 166 -10.49 24.25 -14.34
CA GLU A 166 -11.73 23.47 -14.15
C GLU A 166 -11.87 22.29 -15.13
N GLU A 167 -11.21 22.31 -16.29
CA GLU A 167 -11.29 21.26 -17.31
C GLU A 167 -10.49 19.98 -16.96
N ASP A 168 -9.45 20.06 -16.13
CA ASP A 168 -8.61 18.90 -15.76
C ASP A 168 -9.26 18.02 -14.68
N GLY A 169 -10.55 18.20 -14.39
CA GLY A 169 -11.23 17.63 -13.25
C GLY A 169 -11.86 16.25 -13.48
N GLU A 170 -12.19 15.86 -14.71
CA GLU A 170 -13.15 14.78 -14.96
C GLU A 170 -12.55 13.49 -15.57
N GLU A 171 -11.55 13.58 -16.44
CA GLU A 171 -10.98 12.40 -17.10
C GLU A 171 -10.09 11.56 -16.16
N TRP A 172 -9.20 12.19 -15.37
CA TRP A 172 -8.34 11.45 -14.44
C TRP A 172 -9.12 10.79 -13.29
N LYS A 173 -10.25 11.40 -12.90
CA LYS A 173 -11.20 10.85 -11.91
C LYS A 173 -11.86 9.56 -12.37
N SER A 174 -11.84 9.24 -13.66
CA SER A 174 -12.44 7.99 -14.18
C SER A 174 -11.40 6.91 -14.41
N SER A 175 -10.23 7.26 -14.98
CA SER A 175 -9.19 6.28 -15.32
C SER A 175 -8.39 5.78 -14.12
N ALA A 176 -7.94 6.69 -13.23
CA ALA A 176 -7.20 6.30 -12.03
C ALA A 176 -8.06 5.51 -11.04
N ARG A 177 -9.38 5.82 -10.97
CA ARG A 177 -10.32 5.11 -10.10
C ARG A 177 -10.63 3.68 -10.55
N LEU A 178 -10.54 3.38 -11.85
CA LEU A 178 -10.82 2.03 -12.35
C LEU A 178 -9.64 1.08 -12.13
N GLN A 179 -8.42 1.54 -12.39
CA GLN A 179 -7.19 0.80 -12.07
C GLN A 179 -7.07 0.58 -10.57
N ASP A 180 -7.36 1.60 -9.76
CA ASP A 180 -7.38 1.49 -8.31
C ASP A 180 -8.40 0.45 -7.82
N LEU A 181 -9.63 0.40 -8.34
CA LEU A 181 -10.60 -0.60 -7.90
C LEU A 181 -10.21 -2.04 -8.26
N SER A 182 -9.49 -2.25 -9.37
CA SER A 182 -8.97 -3.57 -9.74
C SER A 182 -7.82 -4.01 -8.84
N ALA A 183 -6.83 -3.13 -8.59
CA ALA A 183 -5.69 -3.43 -7.72
C ALA A 183 -6.10 -3.66 -6.25
N LEU A 184 -7.16 -2.98 -5.77
CA LEU A 184 -7.72 -3.22 -4.43
C LEU A 184 -8.34 -4.61 -4.34
N ARG A 185 -9.06 -5.04 -5.38
CA ARG A 185 -9.70 -6.35 -5.42
C ARG A 185 -8.68 -7.50 -5.41
N ASP A 186 -7.55 -7.32 -6.10
CA ASP A 186 -6.51 -8.35 -6.20
C ASP A 186 -5.60 -8.38 -4.95
N PHE A 187 -5.42 -7.22 -4.30
CA PHE A 187 -4.76 -7.11 -2.99
C PHE A 187 -5.53 -7.89 -1.89
N VAL A 188 -6.86 -7.78 -1.90
CA VAL A 188 -7.75 -8.35 -0.88
C VAL A 188 -7.65 -9.88 -0.79
N THR A 189 -7.25 -10.54 -1.87
CA THR A 189 -7.21 -12.00 -1.99
C THR A 189 -5.99 -12.67 -1.32
N ASN A 190 -4.92 -11.95 -0.97
CA ASN A 190 -3.61 -12.59 -0.75
C ASN A 190 -2.90 -12.44 0.62
N SER A 191 -3.47 -11.88 1.70
CA SER A 191 -2.66 -11.63 2.93
C SER A 191 -3.24 -12.00 4.33
N GLY A 192 -2.58 -12.93 5.04
CA GLY A 192 -2.36 -13.27 6.47
C GLY A 192 -2.30 -12.11 7.47
N GLU A 193 -3.13 -12.16 8.52
CA GLU A 193 -2.81 -12.50 9.93
C GLU A 193 -1.77 -11.59 10.62
N GLY A 194 -2.21 -10.90 11.70
CA GLY A 194 -1.37 -10.04 12.55
C GLY A 194 -2.18 -9.04 13.40
N HIS A 195 -1.85 -8.93 14.69
CA HIS A 195 -2.58 -8.36 15.84
C HIS A 195 -2.80 -6.82 15.83
N GLY A 196 -3.68 -6.30 16.71
CA GLY A 196 -4.28 -4.95 16.65
C GLY A 196 -3.89 -3.96 17.76
N ILE A 197 -3.93 -2.66 17.43
CA ILE A 197 -3.56 -1.50 18.29
C ILE A 197 -4.53 -0.31 18.06
N SER A 198 -4.67 0.62 19.02
CA SER A 198 -5.71 1.66 19.16
C SER A 198 -5.32 3.05 18.61
N ASP A 199 -6.27 4.00 18.57
CA ASP A 199 -6.26 5.24 17.78
C ASP A 199 -5.33 6.36 18.29
N ASP A 200 -5.15 6.52 19.60
CA ASP A 200 -4.14 7.44 20.16
C ASP A 200 -2.74 6.80 20.20
N ASP A 201 -2.66 5.49 19.97
CA ASP A 201 -1.41 4.83 19.59
C ASP A 201 -1.11 5.03 18.09
N LEU A 202 -2.05 5.44 17.23
CA LEU A 202 -1.80 5.54 15.78
C LEU A 202 -0.97 6.76 15.34
N ASP A 203 -0.60 7.68 16.24
CA ASP A 203 0.45 8.67 15.95
C ASP A 203 1.79 8.25 16.59
N ALA A 204 1.80 7.72 17.82
CA ALA A 204 3.01 7.22 18.50
C ALA A 204 3.57 5.89 17.94
N LEU A 205 2.75 5.10 17.27
CA LEU A 205 3.13 3.87 16.54
C LEU A 205 3.64 4.17 15.11
N TRP A 206 3.63 5.45 14.73
CA TRP A 206 3.96 5.93 13.38
C TRP A 206 5.17 6.88 13.41
N ASP A 207 5.63 7.24 14.61
CA ASP A 207 6.98 7.72 14.92
C ASP A 207 8.02 6.59 14.75
N GLU A 208 9.27 6.97 14.54
CA GLU A 208 10.36 6.23 13.89
C GLU A 208 10.82 4.90 14.54
N ALA A 209 10.22 4.46 15.64
CA ALA A 209 10.72 3.34 16.47
C ALA A 209 10.51 1.92 15.89
N ASP A 210 9.66 1.75 14.88
CA ASP A 210 9.32 0.42 14.34
C ASP A 210 10.33 -0.12 13.29
N LEU A 211 11.44 0.58 13.01
CA LEU A 211 12.50 0.05 12.15
C LEU A 211 13.36 -1.00 12.87
N ASP A 212 13.40 -1.01 14.20
CA ASP A 212 14.36 -1.81 14.96
C ASP A 212 13.88 -3.25 15.23
N ASP A 213 12.57 -3.51 15.31
CA ASP A 213 12.03 -4.79 15.81
C ASP A 213 11.78 -5.88 14.74
N ILE A 214 12.08 -5.63 13.46
CA ILE A 214 12.00 -6.66 12.40
C ILE A 214 13.37 -7.33 12.26
N GLU A 215 13.67 -8.39 13.02
CA GLU A 215 14.84 -9.24 12.76
C GLU A 215 14.73 -9.87 11.37
N LEU A 216 15.51 -9.34 10.42
CA LEU A 216 15.65 -9.93 9.09
C LEU A 216 16.68 -11.05 9.18
N ASP A 217 16.23 -12.28 8.92
CA ASP A 217 17.09 -13.45 8.86
C ASP A 217 18.28 -13.20 7.92
N SER A 218 19.49 -13.50 8.38
CA SER A 218 20.78 -13.27 7.70
C SER A 218 20.81 -13.77 6.24
N GLN A 219 19.99 -14.77 5.95
CA GLN A 219 19.80 -15.34 4.62
C GLN A 219 19.19 -14.37 3.58
N ALA A 220 18.41 -13.35 3.98
CA ALA A 220 17.92 -12.32 3.04
C ALA A 220 19.05 -11.43 2.54
N VAL A 221 19.97 -11.07 3.45
CA VAL A 221 21.12 -10.24 3.16
C VAL A 221 22.09 -10.96 2.23
N GLU A 222 22.26 -12.28 2.41
CA GLU A 222 23.05 -13.11 1.50
C GLU A 222 22.45 -13.23 0.10
N ILE A 223 21.12 -13.29 -0.04
CA ILE A 223 20.47 -13.39 -1.36
C ILE A 223 20.55 -12.06 -2.12
N ALA A 224 20.41 -10.93 -1.44
CA ALA A 224 20.49 -9.62 -2.07
C ALA A 224 21.92 -9.19 -2.40
N ASN A 225 22.91 -9.65 -1.62
CA ASN A 225 24.33 -9.45 -1.87
C ASN A 225 24.97 -10.59 -2.67
N ALA A 226 24.21 -11.63 -3.02
CA ALA A 226 24.71 -12.65 -3.93
C ALA A 226 25.13 -11.93 -5.21
N PRO A 227 26.35 -12.19 -5.74
CA PRO A 227 26.73 -11.68 -7.03
C PRO A 227 25.60 -12.05 -7.97
N LEU A 228 24.92 -11.03 -8.52
CA LEU A 228 24.02 -11.17 -9.65
C LEU A 228 24.83 -11.98 -10.63
N PHE A 229 24.49 -13.26 -10.76
CA PHE A 229 25.20 -14.19 -11.63
C PHE A 229 25.49 -13.42 -12.90
N GLU A 230 26.78 -13.27 -13.20
CA GLU A 230 27.21 -13.01 -14.57
C GLU A 230 26.43 -14.06 -15.36
N ASP A 231 25.45 -13.61 -16.13
CA ASP A 231 24.89 -14.45 -17.17
C ASP A 231 26.14 -14.93 -17.92
N ASP A 232 26.48 -16.21 -17.73
CA ASP A 232 27.55 -16.88 -18.46
C ASP A 232 27.15 -16.75 -19.94
N ASP A 233 27.57 -15.65 -20.54
CA ASP A 233 28.11 -15.62 -21.88
C ASP A 233 29.19 -16.69 -21.88
N ASP A 234 28.83 -17.93 -22.23
CA ASP A 234 29.57 -18.69 -23.22
C ASP A 234 28.96 -20.06 -23.55
N GLU A 235 29.29 -20.46 -24.77
CA GLU A 235 29.41 -21.82 -25.29
C GLU A 235 28.23 -22.46 -26.07
N ASP A 236 28.38 -22.29 -27.38
CA ASP A 236 28.42 -23.40 -28.36
C ASP A 236 27.14 -24.17 -28.64
N LEU A 237 26.41 -23.66 -29.64
CA LEU A 237 25.69 -24.54 -30.56
C LEU A 237 26.25 -24.35 -31.97
N PHE A 238 27.09 -25.34 -32.33
CA PHE A 238 27.49 -25.73 -33.68
C PHE A 238 26.36 -25.72 -34.71
#